data_AF-A0A968RJW2-F1
#
_entry.id   AF-A0A968RJW2-F1
#
_cell.length_a   1.000
_cell.length_b   1.000
_cell.length_c   1.000
_cell.angle_alpha   90.00
_cell.angle_beta   90.00
_cell.angle_gamma   90.00
#
_symmetry.space_group_name_H-M   'P 1'
#
loop_
_entity.id
_entity.type
_entity.pdbx_description
1 polymer ?
#
loop_
_entity_poly.entity_id
_entity_poly.type
_entity_poly.pdbx_seq_one_letter_code
_entity_poly.pdbx_strand_id
1 'polypeptide(L)'
;ELTNSPAISETVTKIDVSESDNPGNLPLSKTVENLPGRISDFPTLPIWKDELYLEFHRGCYTTRADQKRQNRRCEDLLYQAELLSALATICAGADYPKSELETAWKQVLFNQFHDILPGSAIAPVYAAANLAFAEVDRACRAIVLKSLDAIADRISLPSPPQPDARPILIFNPLNWARSEVVAVPVSHADWYICDLSGQPVVSQIVASGTPSQFTLLFRATDIPAIGYRIFWLCHQTAQSQAFHSQTAQNFPQNSQVSNATREQTEFSKFTYGIAQKTAPVKKCSLQAPR
;
A
#
# COMPACT_ATOMS: atom_id res chain seq x y z
N GLU A 1 -18.68 17.54 -46.66
CA GLU A 1 -20.16 17.54 -46.71
C GLU A 1 -20.66 16.92 -45.40
N LEU A 2 -21.24 17.76 -44.54
CA LEU A 2 -22.68 17.76 -44.22
C LEU A 2 -23.02 16.57 -43.29
N THR A 3 -23.50 16.71 -42.05
CA THR A 3 -24.29 17.81 -41.45
C THR A 3 -24.44 17.60 -39.94
N ASN A 4 -24.47 18.72 -39.23
CA ASN A 4 -25.10 18.95 -37.91
C ASN A 4 -26.51 18.34 -37.77
N SER A 5 -26.88 17.93 -36.54
CA SER A 5 -28.10 18.33 -35.80
C SER A 5 -28.32 17.48 -34.53
N PRO A 6 -29.14 17.90 -33.53
CA PRO A 6 -29.21 19.21 -32.89
C PRO A 6 -29.27 19.15 -31.33
N ALA A 7 -29.16 20.34 -30.76
CA ALA A 7 -29.41 20.79 -29.40
C ALA A 7 -30.38 19.99 -28.50
N ILE A 8 -29.94 19.74 -27.26
CA ILE A 8 -30.81 19.77 -26.08
C ILE A 8 -30.69 21.19 -25.52
N SER A 9 -31.68 22.00 -25.86
CA SER A 9 -31.89 23.35 -25.34
C SER A 9 -32.46 23.24 -23.92
N GLU A 10 -31.62 23.38 -22.90
CA GLU A 10 -32.11 23.74 -21.57
C GLU A 10 -32.39 25.25 -21.54
N THR A 11 -33.67 25.57 -21.63
CA THR A 11 -34.22 26.89 -21.36
C THR A 11 -33.94 27.29 -19.92
N VAL A 12 -32.84 28.02 -19.71
CA VAL A 12 -32.74 28.95 -18.58
C VAL A 12 -33.50 30.20 -18.99
N THR A 13 -34.70 30.36 -18.46
CA THR A 13 -35.51 31.57 -18.59
C THR A 13 -34.69 32.75 -18.09
N LYS A 14 -34.21 33.60 -19.01
CA LYS A 14 -33.74 34.94 -18.66
C LYS A 14 -34.92 35.70 -18.08
N ILE A 15 -34.90 35.88 -16.76
CA ILE A 15 -35.75 36.87 -16.11
C ILE A 15 -35.02 38.19 -16.31
N ASP A 16 -35.43 38.98 -17.30
CA ASP A 16 -35.05 40.40 -17.40
C ASP A 16 -35.72 41.12 -16.23
N VAL A 17 -34.97 41.32 -15.15
CA VAL A 17 -35.34 42.27 -14.11
C VAL A 17 -34.74 43.60 -14.52
N SER A 18 -35.58 44.52 -14.98
CA SER A 18 -35.19 45.90 -15.22
C SER A 18 -34.49 46.48 -14.00
N GLU A 19 -33.23 46.87 -14.17
CA GLU A 19 -32.43 47.55 -13.15
C GLU A 19 -33.10 48.88 -12.79
N SER A 20 -33.73 48.91 -11.63
CA SER A 20 -33.98 50.17 -10.92
C SER A 20 -32.84 50.35 -9.93
N ASP A 21 -32.09 51.44 -10.08
CA ASP A 21 -31.08 51.91 -9.14
C ASP A 21 -31.74 52.26 -7.81
N ASN A 22 -31.99 51.24 -6.99
CA ASN A 22 -32.38 51.40 -5.61
C ASN A 22 -31.17 51.00 -4.74
N PRO A 23 -30.54 51.93 -4.00
CA PRO A 23 -29.27 51.69 -3.29
C PRO A 23 -29.34 50.66 -2.15
N GLY A 24 -30.51 50.03 -1.93
CA GLY A 24 -30.73 48.98 -0.95
C GLY A 24 -30.85 47.56 -1.50
N ASN A 25 -30.78 47.33 -2.82
CA ASN A 25 -31.04 46.00 -3.40
C ASN A 25 -29.75 45.34 -3.89
N LEU A 26 -29.11 44.54 -3.04
CA LEU A 26 -28.00 43.68 -3.46
C LEU A 26 -28.56 42.52 -4.31
N PRO A 27 -28.10 42.32 -5.56
CA PRO A 27 -28.61 41.24 -6.39
C PRO A 27 -28.24 39.87 -5.80
N LEU A 28 -29.25 38.99 -5.72
CA LEU A 28 -29.19 37.62 -5.18
C LEU A 28 -28.40 36.61 -6.04
N SER A 29 -27.66 37.07 -7.06
CA SER A 29 -26.87 36.22 -7.96
C SER A 29 -25.40 36.61 -7.96
N LYS A 30 -24.65 36.13 -6.96
CA LYS A 30 -23.19 36.19 -7.00
C LYS A 30 -22.62 34.80 -6.77
N THR A 31 -22.58 34.01 -7.85
CA THR A 31 -21.68 32.86 -7.95
C THR A 31 -20.24 33.34 -7.92
N VAL A 32 -19.32 32.46 -7.48
CA VAL A 32 -17.88 32.76 -7.34
C VAL A 32 -17.27 33.28 -8.66
N GLU A 33 -17.86 32.90 -9.80
CA GLU A 33 -17.47 33.32 -11.14
C GLU A 33 -17.61 34.83 -11.40
N ASN A 34 -18.46 35.54 -10.65
CA ASN A 34 -18.69 36.98 -10.80
C ASN A 34 -17.83 37.88 -9.87
N LEU A 35 -16.93 37.29 -9.07
CA LEU A 35 -15.95 38.02 -8.24
C LEU A 35 -14.82 38.76 -9.00
N PRO A 36 -14.33 38.31 -10.17
CA PRO A 36 -13.15 38.92 -10.81
C PRO A 36 -13.28 40.41 -11.12
N GLY A 37 -14.48 40.85 -11.51
CA GLY A 37 -14.73 42.26 -11.88
C GLY A 37 -14.66 43.26 -10.73
N ARG A 38 -14.64 42.80 -9.48
CA ARG A 38 -14.49 43.67 -8.28
C ARG A 38 -13.08 43.64 -7.68
N ILE A 39 -12.30 42.59 -7.97
CA ILE A 39 -10.94 42.45 -7.46
C ILE A 39 -9.98 43.35 -8.27
N SER A 40 -10.29 43.60 -9.55
CA SER A 40 -9.56 44.54 -10.41
C SER A 40 -9.57 46.00 -9.93
N ASP A 41 -10.50 46.36 -9.04
CA ASP A 41 -10.60 47.71 -8.48
C ASP A 41 -9.56 47.96 -7.38
N PHE A 42 -8.86 46.92 -6.90
CA PHE A 42 -7.80 47.03 -5.90
C PHE A 42 -6.42 47.12 -6.58
N PRO A 43 -5.74 48.29 -6.53
CA PRO A 43 -4.55 48.54 -7.34
C PRO A 43 -3.34 47.67 -6.96
N THR A 44 -3.25 47.20 -5.71
CA THR A 44 -2.21 46.25 -5.24
C THR A 44 -2.71 45.50 -3.99
N LEU A 45 -2.71 44.17 -4.01
CA LEU A 45 -2.99 43.33 -2.84
C LEU A 45 -1.67 42.86 -2.19
N PRO A 46 -1.63 42.69 -0.86
CA PRO A 46 -0.47 42.13 -0.18
C PRO A 46 -0.25 40.67 -0.58
N ILE A 47 1.02 40.26 -0.71
CA ILE A 47 1.40 38.88 -0.99
C ILE A 47 1.75 38.19 0.34
N TRP A 48 1.03 37.13 0.68
CA TRP A 48 1.38 36.22 1.77
C TRP A 48 2.24 35.07 1.23
N LYS A 49 3.42 34.85 1.81
CA LYS A 49 4.39 33.81 1.39
C LYS A 49 4.68 32.80 2.51
N ASP A 50 3.64 32.32 3.16
CA ASP A 50 3.75 31.33 4.22
C ASP A 50 2.49 30.46 4.32
N GLU A 51 2.48 29.48 5.23
CA GLU A 51 1.29 28.72 5.57
C GLU A 51 0.24 29.58 6.29
N LEU A 52 -1.03 29.13 6.26
CA LEU A 52 -2.14 29.75 6.98
C LEU A 52 -2.53 28.89 8.18
N TYR A 53 -1.63 28.80 9.15
CA TYR A 53 -1.86 28.05 10.38
C TYR A 53 -2.80 28.81 11.33
N LEU A 54 -3.86 28.14 11.80
CA LEU A 54 -4.77 28.66 12.82
C LEU A 54 -4.56 27.92 14.14
N GLU A 55 -3.98 28.59 15.15
CA GLU A 55 -3.53 27.87 16.35
C GLU A 55 -4.67 27.42 17.27
N PHE A 56 -5.87 27.97 17.10
CA PHE A 56 -7.06 27.61 17.88
C PHE A 56 -7.57 26.19 17.62
N HIS A 57 -7.23 25.58 16.47
CA HIS A 57 -7.66 24.21 16.11
C HIS A 57 -6.59 23.14 16.34
N ARG A 58 -5.49 23.45 17.03
CA ARG A 58 -4.33 22.54 17.21
C ARG A 58 -4.68 21.16 17.79
N GLY A 59 -5.77 21.05 18.56
CA GLY A 59 -6.24 19.77 19.08
C GLY A 59 -6.58 18.76 17.98
N CYS A 60 -7.02 19.23 16.81
CA CYS A 60 -7.34 18.41 15.64
C CYS A 60 -6.12 17.68 15.05
N TYR A 61 -4.90 18.11 15.40
CA TYR A 61 -3.68 17.42 14.97
C TYR A 61 -3.44 16.11 15.73
N THR A 62 -4.01 15.95 16.92
CA THR A 62 -3.81 14.76 17.76
C THR A 62 -5.07 13.96 18.01
N THR A 63 -6.24 14.61 18.05
CA THR A 63 -7.52 13.94 18.30
C THR A 63 -7.73 12.80 17.31
N ARG A 64 -8.24 11.66 17.78
CA ARG A 64 -8.51 10.47 16.94
C ARG A 64 -7.27 9.98 16.17
N ALA A 65 -6.19 9.73 16.89
CA ALA A 65 -4.96 9.15 16.33
C ALA A 65 -5.20 7.82 15.61
N ASP A 66 -6.22 7.06 16.01
CA ASP A 66 -6.70 5.85 15.34
C ASP A 66 -7.15 6.13 13.90
N GLN A 67 -7.88 7.22 13.66
CA GLN A 67 -8.36 7.61 12.33
C GLN A 67 -7.19 8.05 11.44
N LYS A 68 -6.27 8.85 12.00
CA LYS A 68 -5.04 9.29 11.29
C LYS A 68 -4.16 8.10 10.90
N ARG A 69 -3.99 7.13 11.80
CA ARG A 69 -3.27 5.87 11.52
C ARG A 69 -3.95 5.06 10.42
N GLN A 70 -5.27 4.90 10.49
CA GLN A 70 -6.04 4.16 9.48
C GLN A 70 -5.98 4.83 8.11
N ASN A 71 -6.13 6.16 8.05
CA ASN A 71 -5.98 6.93 6.82
C ASN A 71 -4.61 6.66 6.19
N ARG A 72 -3.52 6.84 6.96
CA ARG A 72 -2.17 6.64 6.43
C ARG A 72 -1.95 5.22 5.92
N ARG A 73 -2.43 4.22 6.67
CA ARG A 73 -2.34 2.82 6.26
C ARG A 73 -3.11 2.54 4.96
N CYS A 74 -4.28 3.14 4.80
CA CYS A 74 -5.08 2.96 3.59
C CYS A 74 -4.47 3.69 2.39
N GLU A 75 -3.90 4.88 2.57
CA GLU A 75 -3.12 5.57 1.53
C GLU A 75 -1.95 4.70 1.04
N ASP A 76 -1.16 4.16 1.97
CA ASP A 76 -0.01 3.31 1.64
C ASP A 76 -0.45 2.00 0.95
N LEU A 77 -1.58 1.40 1.36
CA LEU A 77 -2.12 0.20 0.73
C LEU A 77 -2.73 0.46 -0.65
N LEU A 78 -3.45 1.57 -0.83
CA LEU A 78 -4.01 1.98 -2.12
C LEU A 78 -2.90 2.21 -3.14
N TYR A 79 -1.86 2.95 -2.75
CA TYR A 79 -0.67 3.15 -3.59
C TYR A 79 -0.08 1.81 -4.05
N GLN A 80 0.12 0.87 -3.12
CA GLN A 80 0.67 -0.45 -3.47
C GLN A 80 -0.26 -1.29 -4.33
N ALA A 81 -1.57 -1.28 -4.05
CA ALA A 81 -2.56 -2.01 -4.82
C ALA A 81 -2.60 -1.50 -6.27
N GLU A 82 -2.60 -0.19 -6.46
CA GLU A 82 -2.58 0.45 -7.78
C GLU A 82 -1.27 0.17 -8.53
N LEU A 83 -0.13 0.37 -7.87
CA LEU A 83 1.20 0.10 -8.45
C LEU A 83 1.35 -1.37 -8.89
N LEU A 84 1.08 -2.31 -7.99
CA LEU A 84 1.31 -3.73 -8.26
C LEU A 84 0.29 -4.28 -9.27
N SER A 85 -0.97 -3.83 -9.22
CA SER A 85 -1.95 -4.25 -10.22
C SER A 85 -1.63 -3.71 -11.61
N ALA A 86 -1.15 -2.47 -11.72
CA ALA A 86 -0.66 -1.93 -13.00
C ALA A 86 0.53 -2.75 -13.53
N LEU A 87 1.50 -3.10 -12.69
CA LEU A 87 2.62 -3.96 -13.07
C LEU A 87 2.16 -5.37 -13.46
N ALA A 88 1.20 -5.96 -12.75
CA ALA A 88 0.63 -7.25 -13.09
C ALA A 88 -0.09 -7.21 -14.45
N THR A 89 -0.81 -6.13 -14.77
CA THR A 89 -1.41 -5.94 -16.09
C THR A 89 -0.35 -5.86 -17.18
N ILE A 90 0.68 -5.03 -17.00
CA ILE A 90 1.73 -4.81 -18.01
C ILE A 90 2.59 -6.07 -18.22
N CYS A 91 3.03 -6.71 -17.14
CA CYS A 91 4.03 -7.78 -17.21
C CYS A 91 3.42 -9.19 -17.27
N ALA A 92 2.24 -9.39 -16.67
CA ALA A 92 1.59 -10.69 -16.59
C ALA A 92 0.31 -10.80 -17.42
N GLY A 93 -0.27 -9.68 -17.87
CA GLY A 93 -1.54 -9.65 -18.62
C GLY A 93 -2.76 -9.81 -17.73
N ALA A 94 -2.65 -9.54 -16.43
CA ALA A 94 -3.78 -9.58 -15.50
C ALA A 94 -4.74 -8.40 -15.71
N ASP A 95 -6.04 -8.59 -15.45
CA ASP A 95 -7.01 -7.49 -15.50
C ASP A 95 -6.73 -6.43 -14.43
N TYR A 96 -6.75 -5.16 -14.84
CA TYR A 96 -6.57 -4.03 -13.94
C TYR A 96 -7.88 -3.74 -13.16
N PRO A 97 -7.89 -3.80 -11.82
CA PRO A 97 -9.11 -3.70 -10.99
C PRO A 97 -9.56 -2.24 -10.79
N LYS A 98 -9.88 -1.56 -11.89
CA LYS A 98 -10.19 -0.11 -11.91
C LYS A 98 -11.36 0.25 -10.98
N SER A 99 -12.45 -0.53 -11.04
CA SER A 99 -13.69 -0.24 -10.31
C SER A 99 -13.49 -0.37 -8.80
N GLU A 100 -12.78 -1.41 -8.38
CA GLU A 100 -12.46 -1.69 -6.98
C GLU A 100 -11.52 -0.63 -6.41
N LEU A 101 -10.48 -0.24 -7.16
CA LEU A 101 -9.57 0.84 -6.77
C LEU A 101 -10.29 2.18 -6.67
N GLU A 102 -11.14 2.53 -7.65
CA GLU A 102 -11.91 3.78 -7.63
C GLU A 102 -12.85 3.85 -6.41
N THR A 103 -13.51 2.73 -6.08
CA THR A 103 -14.38 2.64 -4.90
C THR A 103 -13.58 2.84 -3.62
N ALA A 104 -12.44 2.16 -3.48
CA ALA A 104 -11.58 2.26 -2.31
C ALA A 104 -10.97 3.66 -2.14
N TRP A 105 -10.53 4.30 -3.23
CA TRP A 105 -10.06 5.69 -3.23
C TRP A 105 -11.15 6.65 -2.75
N LYS A 106 -12.38 6.54 -3.28
CA LYS A 106 -13.50 7.40 -2.86
C LYS A 106 -13.80 7.25 -1.36
N GLN A 107 -13.70 6.05 -0.80
CA GLN A 107 -13.89 5.83 0.64
C GLN A 107 -12.82 6.54 1.48
N VAL A 108 -11.54 6.42 1.11
CA VAL A 108 -10.45 7.11 1.82
C VAL A 108 -10.59 8.63 1.70
N LEU A 109 -10.81 9.15 0.50
CA LEU A 109 -10.98 10.58 0.25
C LEU A 109 -12.19 11.16 1.00
N PHE A 110 -13.29 10.40 1.10
CA PHE A 110 -14.42 10.80 1.93
C PHE A 110 -14.05 10.90 3.42
N ASN A 111 -13.29 9.94 3.94
CA ASN A 111 -12.81 9.96 5.32
C ASN A 111 -11.75 11.05 5.59
N GLN A 112 -11.18 11.67 4.55
CA GLN A 112 -10.30 12.84 4.67
C GLN A 112 -11.06 14.16 4.86
N PHE A 113 -12.40 14.13 4.89
CA PHE A 113 -13.21 15.30 5.19
C PHE A 113 -12.74 15.99 6.49
N HIS A 114 -12.79 17.32 6.50
CA HIS A 114 -12.18 18.16 7.53
C HIS A 114 -12.76 17.97 8.95
N ASP A 115 -13.89 17.28 9.08
CA ASP A 115 -14.40 16.87 10.40
C ASP A 115 -14.07 15.43 10.78
N ILE A 116 -13.77 14.57 9.81
CA ILE A 116 -13.54 13.14 10.04
C ILE A 116 -12.06 12.90 10.40
N LEU A 117 -11.14 13.17 9.47
CA LEU A 117 -9.70 12.93 9.68
C LEU A 117 -9.13 13.81 10.81
N PRO A 118 -9.49 15.09 10.92
CA PRO A 118 -9.08 15.94 12.06
C PRO A 118 -9.66 15.48 13.40
N GLY A 119 -10.78 14.74 13.40
CA GLY A 119 -11.35 14.16 14.60
C GLY A 119 -12.31 15.09 15.36
N SER A 120 -12.98 16.01 14.66
CA SER A 120 -14.00 16.92 15.22
C SER A 120 -15.45 16.42 15.05
N ALA A 121 -15.69 15.32 14.34
CA ALA A 121 -17.01 14.72 14.17
C ALA A 121 -17.54 13.98 15.42
N ILE A 122 -18.84 13.65 15.40
CA ILE A 122 -19.52 12.86 16.44
C ILE A 122 -19.22 11.36 16.35
N ALA A 123 -19.42 10.63 17.45
CA ALA A 123 -19.09 9.19 17.55
C ALA A 123 -19.64 8.29 16.42
N PRO A 124 -20.90 8.42 15.97
CA PRO A 124 -21.43 7.61 14.86
C PRO A 124 -20.65 7.74 13.54
N VAL A 125 -20.06 8.91 13.27
CA VAL A 125 -19.26 9.15 12.07
C VAL A 125 -18.01 8.26 12.07
N TYR A 126 -17.33 8.11 13.21
CA TYR A 126 -16.15 7.24 13.31
C TYR A 126 -16.50 5.76 13.20
N ALA A 127 -17.69 5.35 13.66
CA ALA A 127 -18.15 3.97 13.46
C ALA A 127 -18.27 3.64 11.97
N ALA A 128 -18.85 4.56 11.17
CA ALA A 128 -18.92 4.42 9.72
C ALA A 128 -17.53 4.49 9.05
N ALA A 129 -16.68 5.44 9.48
CA ALA A 129 -15.32 5.59 8.93
C ALA A 129 -14.47 4.33 9.15
N ASN A 130 -14.55 3.71 10.34
CA ASN A 130 -13.85 2.46 10.66
C ASN A 130 -14.29 1.30 9.76
N LEU A 131 -15.58 1.19 9.45
CA LEU A 131 -16.08 0.17 8.51
C LEU A 131 -15.52 0.41 7.11
N ALA A 132 -15.55 1.65 6.64
CA ALA A 132 -14.98 2.02 5.34
C ALA A 132 -13.48 1.71 5.27
N PHE A 133 -12.69 2.07 6.30
CA PHE A 133 -11.26 1.73 6.35
C PHE A 133 -11.01 0.22 6.34
N ALA A 134 -11.82 -0.57 7.04
CA ALA A 134 -11.70 -2.04 7.01
C ALA A 134 -12.05 -2.63 5.63
N GLU A 135 -13.03 -2.04 4.93
CA GLU A 135 -13.37 -2.42 3.56
C GLU A 135 -12.23 -2.11 2.58
N VAL A 136 -11.65 -0.91 2.67
CA VAL A 136 -10.49 -0.49 1.89
C VAL A 136 -9.29 -1.41 2.14
N ASP A 137 -8.93 -1.66 3.41
CA ASP A 137 -7.80 -2.51 3.78
C ASP A 137 -7.98 -3.92 3.16
N ARG A 138 -9.15 -4.53 3.32
CA ARG A 138 -9.43 -5.86 2.74
C ARG A 138 -9.37 -5.86 1.21
N ALA A 139 -9.98 -4.88 0.54
CA ALA A 139 -10.00 -4.81 -0.92
C ALA A 139 -8.59 -4.61 -1.48
N CYS A 140 -7.82 -3.67 -0.93
CA CYS A 140 -6.46 -3.39 -1.37
C CYS A 140 -5.54 -4.60 -1.13
N ARG A 141 -5.65 -5.27 0.02
CA ARG A 141 -4.86 -6.48 0.31
C ARG A 141 -5.14 -7.60 -0.68
N ALA A 142 -6.39 -7.81 -1.05
CA ALA A 142 -6.77 -8.80 -2.05
C ALA A 142 -6.16 -8.46 -3.43
N ILE A 143 -6.22 -7.19 -3.83
CA ILE A 143 -5.60 -6.72 -5.09
C ILE A 143 -4.08 -6.90 -5.05
N VAL A 144 -3.42 -6.50 -3.97
CA VAL A 144 -1.97 -6.66 -3.80
C VAL A 144 -1.57 -8.13 -3.92
N LEU A 145 -2.21 -9.03 -3.18
CA LEU A 145 -1.87 -10.47 -3.21
C LEU A 145 -2.08 -11.06 -4.60
N LYS A 146 -3.23 -10.81 -5.24
CA LYS A 146 -3.52 -11.27 -6.60
C LYS A 146 -2.48 -10.76 -7.61
N SER A 147 -2.06 -9.50 -7.46
CA SER A 147 -1.08 -8.89 -8.35
C SER A 147 0.31 -9.48 -8.16
N LEU A 148 0.73 -9.69 -6.91
CA LEU A 148 2.00 -10.32 -6.56
C LEU A 148 2.07 -11.76 -7.09
N ASP A 149 0.99 -12.54 -6.95
CA ASP A 149 0.92 -13.90 -7.49
C ASP A 149 1.05 -13.90 -9.02
N ALA A 150 0.31 -13.03 -9.72
CA ALA A 150 0.40 -12.89 -11.17
C ALA A 150 1.81 -12.52 -11.64
N ILE A 151 2.50 -11.62 -10.93
CA ILE A 151 3.88 -11.26 -11.23
C ILE A 151 4.83 -12.43 -10.94
N ALA A 152 4.70 -13.08 -9.78
CA ALA A 152 5.53 -14.21 -9.36
C ALA A 152 5.44 -15.41 -10.33
N ASP A 153 4.28 -15.63 -10.93
CA ASP A 153 4.10 -16.69 -11.92
C ASP A 153 4.92 -16.49 -13.19
N ARG A 154 5.14 -15.23 -13.60
CA ARG A 154 5.97 -14.88 -14.76
C ARG A 154 7.48 -14.96 -14.50
N ILE A 155 7.89 -15.06 -13.23
CA ILE A 155 9.31 -15.09 -12.86
C ILE A 155 9.86 -16.52 -13.04
N SER A 156 10.92 -16.61 -13.85
CA SER A 156 11.70 -17.85 -14.02
C SER A 156 12.66 -18.01 -12.85
N LEU A 157 12.67 -19.20 -12.27
CA LEU A 157 13.50 -19.53 -11.11
C LEU A 157 14.65 -20.45 -11.51
N PRO A 158 15.86 -20.27 -10.96
CA PRO A 158 16.92 -21.25 -11.11
C PRO A 158 16.56 -22.54 -10.36
N SER A 159 17.36 -23.59 -10.57
CA SER A 159 17.24 -24.82 -9.80
C SER A 159 17.34 -24.53 -8.30
N PRO A 160 16.43 -25.08 -7.48
CA PRO A 160 16.47 -24.84 -6.04
C PRO A 160 17.73 -25.48 -5.42
N PRO A 161 18.26 -24.91 -4.32
CA PRO A 161 19.44 -25.46 -3.64
C PRO A 161 19.16 -26.83 -3.00
N GLN A 162 17.91 -27.14 -2.67
CA GLN A 162 17.46 -28.44 -2.16
C GLN A 162 16.04 -28.77 -2.67
N PRO A 163 15.64 -30.06 -2.74
CA PRO A 163 14.38 -30.48 -3.36
C PRO A 163 13.11 -29.85 -2.76
N ASP A 164 13.14 -29.53 -1.47
CA ASP A 164 12.05 -28.96 -0.68
C ASP A 164 12.17 -27.44 -0.45
N ALA A 165 13.17 -26.79 -1.07
CA ALA A 165 13.35 -25.35 -0.96
C ALA A 165 12.18 -24.60 -1.61
N ARG A 166 11.71 -23.55 -0.93
CA ARG A 166 10.60 -22.71 -1.39
C ARG A 166 11.11 -21.32 -1.78
N PRO A 167 10.78 -20.81 -2.97
CA PRO A 167 11.16 -19.46 -3.36
C PRO A 167 10.34 -18.44 -2.57
N ILE A 168 11.02 -17.45 -2.01
CA ILE A 168 10.44 -16.28 -1.35
C ILE A 168 10.82 -15.06 -2.18
N LEU A 169 9.83 -14.32 -2.64
CA LEU A 169 10.04 -13.06 -3.34
C LEU A 169 9.74 -11.92 -2.38
N ILE A 170 10.69 -11.00 -2.25
CA ILE A 170 10.53 -9.76 -1.49
C ILE A 170 10.46 -8.62 -2.50
N PHE A 171 9.30 -7.99 -2.63
CA PHE A 171 9.11 -6.84 -3.50
C PHE A 171 9.45 -5.52 -2.76
N ASN A 172 9.69 -4.47 -3.53
CA ASN A 172 9.92 -3.13 -3.05
C ASN A 172 9.08 -2.15 -3.87
N PRO A 173 7.98 -1.59 -3.31
CA PRO A 173 7.13 -0.65 -4.02
C PRO A 173 7.68 0.78 -4.06
N LEU A 174 8.79 1.06 -3.38
CA LEU A 174 9.43 2.39 -3.35
C LEU A 174 10.25 2.62 -4.63
N ASN A 175 10.40 3.88 -5.03
CA ASN A 175 11.19 4.30 -6.18
C ASN A 175 12.71 4.44 -5.88
N TRP A 176 13.19 3.93 -4.74
CA TRP A 176 14.61 3.80 -4.42
C TRP A 176 14.92 2.40 -3.86
N ALA A 177 16.17 1.97 -4.01
CA ALA A 177 16.63 0.69 -3.45
C ALA A 177 16.66 0.73 -1.92
N ARG A 178 16.36 -0.40 -1.27
CA ARG A 178 16.41 -0.50 0.20
C ARG A 178 16.87 -1.86 0.70
N SER A 179 17.38 -1.86 1.93
CA SER A 179 17.71 -3.05 2.71
C SER A 179 17.00 -3.00 4.04
N GLU A 180 16.29 -4.06 4.44
CA GLU A 180 15.49 -4.02 5.67
C GLU A 180 15.24 -5.45 6.18
N VAL A 181 14.93 -5.59 7.48
CA VAL A 181 14.68 -6.89 8.11
C VAL A 181 13.27 -7.34 7.79
N VAL A 182 13.15 -8.49 7.14
CA VAL A 182 11.86 -9.09 6.78
C VAL A 182 11.54 -10.27 7.69
N ALA A 183 10.24 -10.48 7.92
CA ALA A 183 9.70 -11.54 8.75
C ALA A 183 8.89 -12.53 7.91
N VAL A 184 9.29 -13.80 7.93
CA VAL A 184 8.65 -14.91 7.19
C VAL A 184 8.08 -15.91 8.20
N PRO A 185 6.75 -16.12 8.23
CA PRO A 185 6.15 -17.16 9.06
C PRO A 185 6.62 -18.55 8.61
N VAL A 186 7.03 -19.39 9.57
CA VAL A 186 7.50 -20.76 9.31
C VAL A 186 6.91 -21.74 10.35
N SER A 187 6.76 -23.00 9.95
CA SER A 187 6.09 -24.02 10.79
C SER A 187 7.00 -24.62 11.87
N HIS A 188 8.32 -24.58 11.67
CA HIS A 188 9.31 -25.23 12.53
C HIS A 188 10.57 -24.36 12.69
N ALA A 189 11.47 -24.74 13.59
CA ALA A 189 12.68 -23.98 13.90
C ALA A 189 13.90 -24.38 13.07
N ASP A 190 13.78 -25.41 12.24
CA ASP A 190 14.80 -25.94 11.34
C ASP A 190 14.81 -25.25 9.96
N TRP A 191 14.00 -24.22 9.77
CA TRP A 191 14.05 -23.41 8.56
C TRP A 191 15.21 -22.40 8.61
N TYR A 192 15.91 -22.24 7.49
CA TYR A 192 16.91 -21.20 7.25
C TYR A 192 16.67 -20.57 5.88
N ILE A 193 17.28 -19.42 5.62
CA ILE A 193 17.11 -18.68 4.37
C ILE A 193 18.43 -18.62 3.60
N CYS A 194 18.37 -18.81 2.30
CA CYS A 194 19.49 -18.62 1.38
C CYS A 194 19.20 -17.50 0.39
N ASP A 195 20.25 -16.89 -0.15
CA ASP A 195 20.14 -16.01 -1.31
C ASP A 195 19.83 -16.81 -2.59
N LEU A 196 19.64 -16.12 -3.71
CA LEU A 196 19.33 -16.74 -5.01
C LEU A 196 20.38 -17.77 -5.47
N SER A 197 21.64 -17.62 -5.04
CA SER A 197 22.75 -18.54 -5.38
C SER A 197 22.81 -19.77 -4.49
N GLY A 198 21.93 -19.86 -3.48
CA GLY A 198 21.89 -20.96 -2.52
C GLY A 198 22.86 -20.78 -1.35
N GLN A 199 23.44 -19.59 -1.17
CA GLN A 199 24.31 -19.32 -0.02
C GLN A 199 23.45 -18.94 1.20
N PRO A 200 23.72 -19.52 2.39
CA PRO A 200 23.00 -19.17 3.61
C PRO A 200 23.12 -17.68 3.95
N VAL A 201 21.99 -17.05 4.27
CA VAL A 201 21.93 -15.68 4.76
C VAL A 201 21.69 -15.73 6.26
N VAL A 202 22.35 -14.82 7.00
CA VAL A 202 22.17 -14.73 8.46
C VAL A 202 20.70 -14.48 8.79
N SER A 203 20.11 -15.40 9.53
CA SER A 203 18.72 -15.37 9.95
C SER A 203 18.55 -15.75 11.42
N GLN A 204 17.46 -15.28 12.02
CA GLN A 204 17.08 -15.59 13.38
C GLN A 204 15.67 -16.18 13.39
N ILE A 205 15.47 -17.29 14.08
CA ILE A 205 14.14 -17.84 14.35
C ILE A 205 13.64 -17.29 15.70
N VAL A 206 12.43 -16.77 15.70
CA VAL A 206 11.73 -16.30 16.90
C VAL A 206 10.47 -17.13 17.07
N ALA A 207 10.28 -17.72 18.25
CA ALA A 207 9.00 -18.31 18.62
C ALA A 207 7.98 -17.18 18.78
N SER A 208 6.90 -17.23 17.99
CA SER A 208 5.75 -16.37 18.28
C SER A 208 5.08 -16.92 19.54
N GLY A 209 4.50 -16.07 20.39
CA GLY A 209 3.97 -16.47 21.72
C GLY A 209 2.89 -17.57 21.73
N THR A 210 2.51 -18.12 20.57
CA THR A 210 1.68 -19.31 20.40
C THR A 210 2.54 -20.56 20.15
N PRO A 211 2.26 -21.69 20.82
CA PRO A 211 2.97 -22.95 20.56
C PRO A 211 2.95 -23.31 19.07
N SER A 212 4.11 -23.74 18.55
CA SER A 212 4.27 -24.24 17.17
C SER A 212 4.11 -23.20 16.05
N GLN A 213 4.22 -21.90 16.35
CA GLN A 213 4.33 -20.86 15.33
C GLN A 213 5.68 -20.13 15.47
N PHE A 214 6.47 -20.16 14.40
CA PHE A 214 7.78 -19.56 14.35
C PHE A 214 7.83 -18.47 13.28
N THR A 215 8.70 -17.48 13.47
CA THR A 215 8.99 -16.43 12.50
C THR A 215 10.48 -16.41 12.23
N LEU A 216 10.85 -16.55 10.96
CA LEU A 216 12.21 -16.39 10.47
C LEU A 216 12.42 -14.92 10.12
N LEU A 217 13.39 -14.28 10.78
CA LEU A 217 13.83 -12.92 10.53
C LEU A 217 15.16 -12.94 9.77
N PHE A 218 15.28 -12.17 8.69
CA PHE A 218 16.55 -11.97 8.01
C PHE A 218 16.60 -10.59 7.35
N ARG A 219 17.81 -10.08 7.10
CA ARG A 219 17.99 -8.81 6.40
C ARG A 219 17.98 -9.05 4.88
N ALA A 220 16.90 -8.67 4.21
CA ALA A 220 16.87 -8.64 2.75
C ALA A 220 17.62 -7.39 2.28
N THR A 221 18.78 -7.56 1.66
CA THR A 221 19.62 -6.44 1.22
C THR A 221 19.32 -6.01 -0.20
N ASP A 222 19.59 -4.75 -0.52
CA ASP A 222 19.68 -4.19 -1.88
C ASP A 222 18.50 -4.54 -2.80
N ILE A 223 17.27 -4.50 -2.26
CA ILE A 223 16.06 -4.74 -3.04
C ILE A 223 15.89 -3.52 -3.98
N PRO A 224 15.88 -3.70 -5.31
CA PRO A 224 15.81 -2.59 -6.26
C PRO A 224 14.55 -1.74 -6.11
N ALA A 225 14.60 -0.50 -6.59
CA ALA A 225 13.42 0.36 -6.72
C ALA A 225 12.36 -0.29 -7.61
N ILE A 226 11.10 -0.29 -7.19
CA ILE A 226 9.95 -0.89 -7.91
C ILE A 226 10.32 -2.27 -8.45
N GLY A 227 10.95 -3.08 -7.60
CA GLY A 227 11.61 -4.32 -7.99
C GLY A 227 11.46 -5.41 -6.94
N TYR A 228 12.16 -6.51 -7.13
CA TYR A 228 12.14 -7.62 -6.19
C TYR A 228 13.50 -8.31 -6.09
N ARG A 229 13.68 -9.06 -5.00
CA ARG A 229 14.74 -10.06 -4.87
C ARG A 229 14.15 -11.40 -4.45
N ILE A 230 14.85 -12.46 -4.82
CA ILE A 230 14.44 -13.84 -4.57
C ILE A 230 15.40 -14.44 -3.54
N PHE A 231 14.82 -15.18 -2.59
CA PHE A 231 15.49 -15.95 -1.57
C PHE A 231 14.92 -17.37 -1.54
N TRP A 232 15.68 -18.32 -1.01
CA TRP A 232 15.23 -19.70 -0.83
C TRP A 232 15.01 -20.01 0.64
N LEU A 233 13.78 -20.33 1.00
CA LEU A 233 13.45 -20.88 2.30
C LEU A 233 13.75 -22.38 2.29
N CYS A 234 14.72 -22.80 3.10
CA CYS A 234 15.30 -24.13 3.09
C CYS A 234 15.15 -24.79 4.47
N HIS A 235 15.03 -26.11 4.50
CA HIS A 235 14.99 -26.92 5.71
C HIS A 235 16.38 -27.46 6.04
N GLN A 236 16.79 -27.33 7.30
CA GLN A 236 18.05 -27.88 7.79
C GLN A 236 17.92 -29.40 7.83
N THR A 237 18.78 -30.10 7.10
CA THR A 237 18.90 -31.57 7.18
C THR A 237 20.08 -31.92 8.08
N ALA A 238 20.14 -33.15 8.60
CA ALA A 238 21.22 -33.62 9.48
C ALA A 238 22.64 -33.45 8.88
N GLN A 239 22.76 -33.34 7.56
CA GLN A 239 24.05 -33.10 6.87
C GLN A 239 24.47 -31.62 6.87
N SER A 240 23.55 -30.67 7.05
CA SER A 240 23.82 -29.21 7.00
C SER A 240 24.16 -28.60 8.37
N GLN A 241 24.15 -29.40 9.45
CA GLN A 241 24.40 -28.93 10.83
C GLN A 241 25.84 -28.49 11.08
N ALA A 242 26.82 -28.95 10.31
CA ALA A 242 28.24 -28.65 10.53
C ALA A 242 28.64 -27.19 10.24
N PHE A 243 27.84 -26.44 9.47
CA PHE A 243 28.14 -25.05 9.09
C PHE A 243 27.53 -23.99 10.02
N HIS A 244 26.45 -24.33 10.74
CA HIS A 244 25.64 -23.34 11.49
C HIS A 244 26.06 -23.16 12.96
N SER A 245 27.01 -23.97 13.46
CA SER A 245 27.41 -23.97 14.87
C SER A 245 28.32 -22.80 15.26
N GLN A 246 28.86 -22.03 14.31
CA GLN A 246 29.84 -20.96 14.61
C GLN A 246 29.22 -19.56 14.74
N THR A 247 28.02 -19.29 14.23
CA THR A 247 27.40 -17.95 14.24
C THR A 247 26.37 -17.73 15.35
N ALA A 248 25.87 -18.80 15.98
CA ALA A 248 24.80 -18.72 16.98
C ALA A 248 25.27 -18.41 18.42
N GLN A 249 26.59 -18.42 18.70
CA GLN A 249 27.10 -18.32 20.08
C GLN A 249 27.15 -16.90 20.67
N ASN A 250 26.84 -15.84 19.91
CA ASN A 250 27.09 -14.46 20.35
C ASN A 250 25.86 -13.56 20.50
N PHE A 251 24.63 -14.09 20.51
CA PHE A 251 23.43 -13.26 20.72
C PHE A 251 22.63 -13.69 21.95
N PRO A 252 22.35 -12.78 22.91
CA PRO A 252 21.49 -13.09 24.05
C PRO A 252 20.07 -13.41 23.55
N GLN A 253 19.56 -14.57 23.97
CA GLN A 253 18.18 -14.98 23.72
C GLN A 253 17.23 -14.09 24.55
N ASN A 254 16.67 -13.04 23.93
CA ASN A 254 15.58 -12.28 24.56
C ASN A 254 14.25 -13.00 24.32
N SER A 255 13.72 -13.59 25.38
CA SER A 255 12.51 -14.43 25.39
C SER A 255 11.20 -13.66 25.55
N GLN A 256 11.21 -12.32 25.46
CA GLN A 256 10.00 -11.52 25.57
C GLN A 256 9.78 -10.69 24.30
N VAL A 257 8.88 -11.18 23.46
CA VAL A 257 8.48 -10.53 22.23
C VAL A 257 6.96 -10.36 22.28
N SER A 258 6.53 -9.10 22.43
CA SER A 258 5.15 -8.69 22.68
C SER A 258 4.26 -8.75 21.43
N ASN A 259 2.95 -8.53 21.61
CA ASN A 259 1.92 -8.46 20.56
C ASN A 259 2.26 -7.52 19.37
N ALA A 260 3.23 -6.59 19.52
CA ALA A 260 3.73 -5.73 18.46
C ALA A 260 4.30 -6.51 17.25
N THR A 261 4.80 -7.72 17.47
CA THR A 261 5.50 -8.51 16.45
C THR A 261 4.53 -9.15 15.45
N ARG A 262 3.32 -9.49 15.90
CA ARG A 262 2.26 -10.03 15.04
C ARG A 262 1.70 -8.96 14.10
N GLU A 263 1.55 -7.73 14.59
CA GLU A 263 1.25 -6.59 13.71
C GLU A 263 2.38 -6.35 12.72
N GLN A 264 3.65 -6.44 13.14
CA GLN A 264 4.82 -6.32 12.24
C GLN A 264 4.90 -7.43 11.19
N THR A 265 4.46 -8.67 11.46
CA THR A 265 4.51 -9.77 10.47
C THR A 265 3.45 -9.61 9.38
N GLU A 266 2.27 -9.09 9.75
CA GLU A 266 1.27 -8.64 8.79
C GLU A 266 1.77 -7.40 8.05
N PHE A 267 2.29 -6.40 8.76
CA PHE A 267 2.84 -5.19 8.16
C PHE A 267 4.01 -5.50 7.21
N SER A 268 4.89 -6.46 7.49
CA SER A 268 6.02 -6.81 6.62
C SER A 268 5.56 -7.48 5.33
N LYS A 269 4.52 -8.31 5.38
CA LYS A 269 3.89 -8.86 4.16
C LYS A 269 3.35 -7.77 3.24
N PHE A 270 2.81 -6.69 3.81
CA PHE A 270 2.18 -5.60 3.06
C PHE A 270 3.04 -4.35 2.89
N THR A 271 4.20 -4.25 3.53
CA THR A 271 5.17 -3.16 3.31
C THR A 271 6.16 -3.54 2.21
N TYR A 272 6.36 -4.83 2.01
CA TYR A 272 7.25 -5.37 0.98
C TYR A 272 6.52 -6.15 -0.09
N GLY A 273 5.31 -6.66 0.16
CA GLY A 273 4.74 -7.68 -0.73
C GLY A 273 5.60 -8.94 -0.67
N ILE A 274 5.39 -9.78 0.35
CA ILE A 274 6.02 -11.11 0.38
C ILE A 274 5.15 -12.03 -0.46
N ALA A 275 5.68 -12.55 -1.56
CA ALA A 275 5.03 -13.55 -2.39
C ALA A 275 5.76 -14.90 -2.25
N GLN A 276 5.01 -15.99 -2.17
CA GLN A 276 5.54 -17.36 -2.17
C GLN A 276 4.99 -18.09 -3.38
N LYS A 277 5.87 -18.57 -4.27
CA LYS A 277 5.43 -19.43 -5.38
C LYS A 277 5.16 -20.83 -4.81
N THR A 278 3.89 -21.23 -4.79
CA THR A 278 3.46 -22.54 -4.26
C THR A 278 3.56 -23.66 -5.31
N ALA A 279 3.77 -23.32 -6.59
CA ALA A 279 3.91 -24.30 -7.65
C ALA A 279 5.35 -24.86 -7.74
N PRO A 280 5.54 -26.19 -7.85
CA PRO A 280 6.87 -26.78 -8.04
C PRO A 280 7.49 -26.27 -9.34
N VAL A 281 8.81 -26.04 -9.32
CA VAL A 281 9.60 -25.70 -10.51
C VAL A 281 9.34 -26.78 -11.57
N LYS A 282 8.60 -26.45 -12.63
CA LYS A 282 8.39 -27.36 -13.76
C LYS A 282 9.78 -27.70 -14.32
N LYS A 283 10.18 -28.97 -14.21
CA LYS A 283 11.36 -29.47 -14.92
C LYS A 283 11.15 -29.17 -16.40
N CYS A 284 12.04 -28.36 -16.97
CA CYS A 284 12.08 -28.14 -18.41
C CYS A 284 12.53 -29.47 -19.05
N SER A 285 11.58 -30.28 -19.51
CA SER A 285 11.87 -31.43 -20.35
C SER A 285 12.13 -30.90 -21.76
N LEU A 286 13.40 -30.65 -22.06
CA LEU A 286 13.88 -30.56 -23.44
C LEU A 286 13.63 -31.92 -24.11
N GLN A 287 12.51 -32.05 -24.83
CA GLN A 287 12.39 -33.07 -25.86
C GLN A 287 13.12 -32.56 -27.09
N ALA A 288 14.22 -33.24 -27.45
CA ALA A 288 14.91 -33.02 -28.71
C ALA A 288 13.97 -33.33 -29.89
N PRO A 289 13.99 -32.52 -30.96
CA PRO A 289 13.16 -32.78 -32.13
C PRO A 289 13.63 -34.06 -32.85
N ARG A 290 12.67 -34.89 -33.26
CA ARG A 290 12.85 -35.88 -34.32
C ARG A 290 12.49 -35.26 -35.65
#